data_AF-G9KE12-F1
#
_entry.id   AF-G9KE12-F1
#
_cell.length_a   1.000
_cell.length_b   1.000
_cell.length_c   1.000
_cell.angle_alpha   90.00
_cell.angle_beta   90.00
_cell.angle_gamma   90.00
#
_symmetry.space_group_name_H-M   'P 1'
#
loop_
_entity.id
_entity.type
_entity.pdbx_description
1 polymer ?
#
loop_
_entity_poly.entity_id
_entity_poly.type
_entity_poly.pdbx_seq_one_letter_code
_entity_poly.pdbx_strand_id
1 'polypeptide(L)' 'LGNGPNVIKGNSDRPLNDNQWHNVVITRDNSNTHSLKVDTRVVTQVINGAKNLDLKGDLYMAGLAQGMYSNLPKLVASR' A
#
# COMPACT_ATOMS: atom_id res chain seq x y z
N LEU A 1 2.12 4.55 -11.45
CA LEU A 1 1.71 5.92 -11.03
C LEU A 1 1.27 6.76 -12.22
N GLY A 2 0.25 7.61 -12.09
CA GLY A 2 -0.30 8.40 -13.21
C GLY A 2 -1.23 7.64 -14.17
N ASN A 3 -1.40 6.32 -13.96
CA ASN A 3 -2.24 5.43 -14.77
C ASN A 3 -3.43 4.88 -13.96
N GLY A 4 -3.93 5.67 -13.01
CA GLY A 4 -4.96 5.24 -12.08
C GLY A 4 -4.46 4.36 -10.93
N PRO A 5 -5.37 3.98 -10.01
CA PRO A 5 -5.04 3.26 -8.79
C PRO A 5 -4.76 1.77 -9.06
N ASN A 6 -3.86 1.17 -8.29
CA ASN A 6 -3.52 -0.25 -8.33
C ASN A 6 -3.51 -0.84 -6.92
N VAL A 7 -3.74 -2.15 -6.80
CA VAL A 7 -3.78 -2.87 -5.52
C VAL A 7 -2.83 -4.06 -5.56
N ILE A 8 -1.89 -4.09 -4.61
CA ILE A 8 -1.05 -5.26 -4.31
C ILE A 8 -1.58 -5.86 -3.01
N LYS A 9 -2.05 -7.11 -3.08
CA LYS A 9 -2.48 -7.85 -1.88
C LYS A 9 -1.32 -8.70 -1.37
N GLY A 10 -1.10 -8.69 -0.06
CA GLY A 10 -0.17 -9.61 0.58
C GLY A 10 -0.65 -11.06 0.43
N ASN A 11 0.28 -12.01 0.58
CA ASN A 11 0.04 -13.45 0.49
C ASN A 11 0.40 -14.16 1.81
N SER A 12 0.07 -13.54 2.94
CA SER A 12 0.22 -14.15 4.27
C SER A 12 -0.64 -15.40 4.39
N ASP A 13 -0.12 -16.44 5.04
CA ASP A 13 -0.82 -17.73 5.18
C ASP A 13 -2.01 -17.67 6.13
N ARG A 14 -2.03 -16.66 7.02
CA ARG A 14 -3.05 -16.46 8.05
C ARG A 14 -3.47 -14.99 8.14
N PRO A 15 -4.66 -14.69 8.69
CA PRO A 15 -5.04 -13.32 9.03
C PRO A 15 -4.02 -12.68 9.98
N LEU A 16 -3.70 -11.40 9.75
CA LEU A 16 -2.68 -10.65 10.51
C LEU A 16 -3.23 -9.92 11.74
N ASN A 17 -4.54 -10.00 11.98
CA ASN A 17 -5.22 -9.44 13.15
C ASN A 17 -5.24 -10.47 14.30
N ASP A 18 -4.10 -11.07 14.59
CA ASP A 18 -3.93 -12.21 15.49
C ASP A 18 -3.22 -11.85 16.82
N ASN A 19 -3.06 -10.54 17.09
CA ASN A 19 -2.35 -9.98 18.23
C ASN A 19 -0.86 -10.37 18.30
N GLN A 20 -0.24 -10.66 17.16
CA GLN A 20 1.21 -10.85 17.03
C GLN A 20 1.87 -9.68 16.30
N TRP A 21 3.17 -9.51 16.53
CA TRP A 21 3.97 -8.56 15.77
C TRP A 21 4.24 -9.10 14.37
N HIS A 22 4.06 -8.25 13.38
CA HIS A 22 4.34 -8.54 11.98
C HIS A 22 5.26 -7.47 11.38
N ASN A 23 6.19 -7.89 10.53
CA ASN A 23 7.09 -6.98 9.84
C ASN A 23 6.55 -6.66 8.45
N VAL A 24 6.40 -5.38 8.11
CA VAL A 24 5.91 -4.94 6.81
C VAL A 24 6.96 -4.07 6.12
N VAL A 25 7.31 -4.43 4.89
CA VAL A 25 8.23 -3.66 4.04
C VAL A 25 7.56 -3.42 2.69
N ILE A 26 7.49 -2.15 2.29
CA ILE A 26 6.93 -1.73 1.00
C ILE A 26 8.04 -1.02 0.23
N THR A 27 8.38 -1.51 -0.95
CA THR A 27 9.39 -0.91 -1.80
C THR A 27 8.89 -0.73 -3.23
N ARG A 28 9.49 0.23 -3.93
CA ARG A 28 9.40 0.35 -5.37
C ARG A 28 10.76 0.76 -5.90
N ASP A 29 11.25 0.05 -6.91
CA ASP A 29 12.53 0.37 -7.55
C ASP A 29 12.35 1.27 -8.78
N ASN A 30 13.47 1.64 -9.39
CA ASN A 30 13.50 2.49 -10.59
C ASN A 30 12.97 1.79 -11.86
N SER A 31 12.72 0.48 -11.81
CA SER A 31 12.11 -0.32 -12.88
C SER A 31 10.59 -0.43 -12.77
N ASN A 32 9.98 0.30 -11.83
CA ASN A 32 8.56 0.19 -11.48
C ASN A 32 8.16 -1.20 -10.95
N THR A 33 9.12 -1.93 -10.38
CA THR A 33 8.85 -3.16 -9.65
C THR A 33 8.48 -2.79 -8.23
N HIS A 34 7.24 -3.09 -7.86
CA HIS A 34 6.68 -2.83 -6.53
C HIS A 34 6.69 -4.12 -5.73
N SER A 35 7.15 -4.07 -4.48
CA SER A 35 7.16 -5.23 -3.59
C SER A 35 6.48 -4.93 -2.27
N LEU A 36 5.62 -5.85 -1.84
CA LEU A 36 5.07 -5.92 -0.50
C LEU A 36 5.61 -7.18 0.16
N LYS A 37 6.38 -6.99 1.24
CA LYS A 37 6.85 -8.07 2.09
C LYS A 37 6.14 -7.99 3.44
N VAL A 38 5.52 -9.10 3.83
CA VAL A 38 4.96 -9.31 5.16
C VAL A 38 5.65 -10.53 5.76
N ASP A 39 6.39 -10.31 6.85
CA ASP A 39 7.26 -11.30 7.48
C ASP A 39 8.24 -11.95 6.47
N THR A 40 8.03 -13.21 6.10
CA THR A 40 8.86 -13.94 5.12
C THR A 40 8.23 -13.97 3.72
N ARG A 41 6.96 -13.55 3.59
CA ARG A 41 6.20 -13.64 2.35
C ARG A 41 6.36 -12.36 1.52
N VAL A 42 6.69 -12.52 0.25
CA VAL A 42 6.91 -11.41 -0.69
C VAL A 42 5.95 -11.53 -1.86
N VAL A 43 5.30 -10.42 -2.21
CA VAL A 43 4.53 -10.25 -3.44
C VAL A 43 5.15 -9.12 -4.23
N THR A 44 5.44 -9.39 -5.51
CA THR A 44 6.02 -8.41 -6.42
C THR A 44 5.12 -8.23 -7.63
N GLN A 45 4.94 -6.98 -8.07
CA GLN A 45 4.20 -6.64 -9.28
C GLN A 45 4.94 -5.54 -10.06
N VAL A 46 5.02 -5.70 -11.37
CA VAL A 46 5.49 -4.65 -12.28
C VAL A 46 4.28 -3.83 -12.71
N ILE A 47 4.25 -2.56 -12.31
CA ILE A 47 3.11 -1.66 -12.59
C ILE A 47 3.63 -0.42 -13.29
N ASN A 48 3.29 -0.28 -14.57
CA ASN A 48 3.73 0.83 -15.39
C ASN A 48 3.25 2.19 -14.85
N GLY A 49 4.10 3.20 -14.98
CA GLY A 49 3.75 4.59 -14.72
C GLY A 49 4.95 5.48 -14.45
N ALA A 50 4.67 6.66 -13.91
CA ALA A 50 5.69 7.66 -13.60
C ALA A 50 6.78 7.09 -12.69
N LYS A 51 8.03 7.46 -12.99
CA LYS A 51 9.21 7.00 -12.24
C LYS A 51 9.27 7.57 -10.83
N ASN A 52 8.73 8.77 -10.59
CA ASN A 52 8.73 9.43 -9.29
C ASN A 52 7.33 9.89 -8.91
N LEU A 53 7.09 10.05 -7.62
CA LEU A 53 5.86 10.61 -7.08
C LEU A 53 6.21 11.88 -6.30
N ASP A 54 5.64 13.00 -6.71
CA ASP A 54 5.64 14.21 -5.90
C ASP A 54 4.37 14.19 -5.04
N LEU A 55 4.53 13.82 -3.77
CA LEU A 55 3.44 13.80 -2.80
C LEU A 55 3.10 15.23 -2.37
N LYS A 56 1.80 15.50 -2.22
CA LYS A 56 1.30 16.78 -1.72
C LYS A 56 0.52 16.56 -0.42
N GLY A 57 0.63 17.52 0.49
CA GLY A 57 -0.01 17.46 1.81
C GLY A 57 0.75 16.60 2.81
N ASP A 58 0.05 16.22 3.88
CA ASP A 58 0.63 15.50 5.01
C ASP A 58 0.64 13.98 4.82
N LEU A 59 1.60 13.32 5.47
CA LEU A 59 1.62 11.87 5.62
C LEU A 59 0.79 11.46 6.82
N TYR A 60 -0.27 10.70 6.57
CA TYR A 60 -1.15 10.15 7.60
C TYR A 60 -0.80 8.70 7.90
N MET A 61 -0.71 8.35 9.18
CA MET A 61 -0.54 6.98 9.67
C MET A 61 -1.66 6.63 10.64
N ALA A 62 -2.11 5.36 10.60
CA ALA A 62 -3.14 4.81 11.48
C ALA A 62 -4.56 5.43 11.37
N GLY A 63 -4.81 6.35 10.43
CA GLY A 63 -6.15 6.86 10.16
C GLY A 63 -6.17 8.27 9.58
N LEU A 64 -7.39 8.77 9.34
CA LEU A 64 -7.68 10.13 8.92
C LEU A 64 -8.73 10.75 9.87
N ALA A 65 -8.97 12.06 9.74
CA ALA A 65 -10.09 12.71 10.39
C ALA A 65 -11.43 12.18 9.85
N GLN A 66 -12.46 12.09 10.71
CA GLN A 66 -13.74 11.45 10.39
C GLN A 66 -14.38 11.92 9.06
N GLY A 67 -14.31 13.23 8.78
CA GLY A 67 -14.87 13.81 7.55
C GLY A 67 -14.09 13.49 6.26
N MET A 68 -12.89 12.91 6.36
CA MET A 68 -12.04 12.60 5.20
C MET A 68 -12.33 11.21 4.62
N TYR A 69 -12.90 10.28 5.41
CA TYR A 69 -13.15 8.91 4.95
C TYR A 69 -14.13 8.81 3.78
N SER A 70 -15.06 9.76 3.65
CA SER A 70 -16.01 9.83 2.52
C SER A 70 -15.34 10.17 1.19
N ASN A 71 -14.10 10.70 1.21
CA ASN A 71 -13.36 11.14 0.03
C ASN A 71 -12.19 10.21 -0.33
N LEU A 72 -12.16 8.99 0.22
CA LEU A 72 -11.09 8.05 -0.08
C LEU A 72 -11.10 7.62 -1.55
N PRO A 73 -9.91 7.39 -2.17
CA PRO A 73 -9.84 6.82 -3.49
C PRO A 73 -10.55 5.45 -3.55
N LYS A 74 -11.18 5.13 -4.70
CA LYS A 74 -12.03 3.95 -4.90
C LYS A 74 -11.45 2.61 -4.43
N LEU A 75 -10.12 2.44 -4.47
CA LEU A 75 -9.46 1.19 -4.08
C LEU A 75 -8.99 1.16 -2.62
N VAL A 76 -9.18 2.24 -1.86
CA VAL A 76 -8.87 2.32 -0.44
C VAL A 76 -10.14 2.03 0.34
N ALA A 77 -10.12 0.94 1.12
CA ALA A 77 -11.21 0.61 2.03
C ALA A 77 -10.95 1.27 3.40
N SER A 78 -11.94 2.00 3.91
CA SER A 78 -12.06 2.29 5.34
C SER A 78 -13.07 1.31 5.95
N ARG A 79 -12.81 0.87 7.18
CA ARG A 79 -13.78 0.09 7.98
C ARG A 79 -14.27 0.92 9.13
#